data_AF-D8RBQ3-F1
#
_entry.id   AF-D8RBQ3-F1
#
_cell.length_a   1.000
_cell.length_b   1.000
_cell.length_c   1.000
_cell.angle_alpha   90.00
_cell.angle_beta   90.00
_cell.angle_gamma   90.00
#
_symmetry.space_group_name_H-M   'P 1'
#
loop_
_entity.id
_entity.type
_entity.pdbx_description
1 polymer ?
#
loop_
_entity_poly.entity_id
_entity_poly.type
_entity_poly.pdbx_seq_one_letter_code
_entity_poly.pdbx_strand_id
1 'polypeptide(L)'
;MNISARTLRPSGGKDRHSKVFTAKGPRDRRVRLSVSTAIQFYDVQDRLGYDQPSKAVEWLMKKAKNAIDELSQIPLPGIDRLTLPS
;
A
#
# COMPACT_ATOMS: atom_id res chain seq x y z
N MET A 1 -16.19 -27.93 -44.41
CA MET A 1 -15.22 -28.41 -43.39
C MET A 1 -14.63 -27.19 -42.73
N ASN A 2 -15.10 -26.84 -41.52
CA ASN A 2 -14.86 -25.53 -40.92
C ASN A 2 -13.47 -25.50 -40.27
N ILE A 3 -12.70 -24.51 -40.69
CA ILE A 3 -11.33 -24.23 -40.25
C ILE A 3 -11.38 -23.81 -38.78
N SER A 4 -10.61 -24.50 -37.93
CA SER A 4 -10.45 -24.16 -36.51
C SER A 4 -9.75 -22.81 -36.38
N ALA A 5 -10.55 -21.74 -36.27
CA ALA A 5 -10.06 -20.43 -35.89
C ALA A 5 -9.64 -20.49 -34.41
N ARG A 6 -8.34 -20.62 -34.16
CA ARG A 6 -7.77 -20.36 -32.84
C ARG A 6 -7.90 -18.87 -32.55
N THR A 7 -9.01 -18.47 -31.92
CA THR A 7 -9.16 -17.14 -31.34
C THR A 7 -8.00 -16.94 -30.38
N LEU A 8 -7.07 -16.03 -30.72
CA LEU A 8 -6.12 -15.49 -29.76
C LEU A 8 -6.97 -14.74 -28.72
N ARG A 9 -7.36 -15.42 -27.64
CA ARG A 9 -7.93 -14.75 -26.47
C ARG A 9 -6.84 -13.80 -25.97
N PRO A 10 -7.06 -12.48 -25.88
CA PRO A 10 -6.11 -11.63 -25.16
C PRO A 10 -6.04 -12.15 -23.73
N SER A 11 -4.93 -12.77 -23.40
CA SER A 11 -4.66 -13.33 -22.09
C SER A 11 -4.67 -12.20 -21.06
N GLY A 12 -5.59 -12.28 -20.10
CA GLY A 12 -5.35 -11.78 -18.75
C GLY A 12 -5.71 -10.33 -18.47
N GLY A 13 -6.90 -9.88 -18.85
CA GLY A 13 -7.56 -8.77 -18.16
C GLY A 13 -7.88 -9.14 -16.70
N LYS A 14 -6.90 -9.09 -15.79
CA LYS A 14 -7.12 -9.32 -14.34
C LYS A 14 -6.01 -8.82 -13.41
N ASP A 15 -5.17 -7.87 -13.84
CA ASP A 15 -4.16 -7.27 -12.94
C ASP A 15 -4.22 -5.74 -12.86
N ARG A 16 -5.26 -5.12 -13.45
CA ARG A 16 -5.40 -3.66 -13.44
C ARG A 16 -5.61 -3.07 -12.04
N HIS A 17 -6.15 -3.85 -11.12
CA HIS A 17 -6.37 -3.41 -9.74
C HIS A 17 -5.17 -3.67 -8.81
N SER A 18 -4.09 -4.31 -9.28
CA SER A 18 -2.95 -4.69 -8.42
C SER A 18 -1.88 -3.61 -8.27
N LYS A 19 -1.99 -2.53 -9.05
CA LYS A 19 -1.05 -1.41 -9.00
C LYS A 19 -1.71 -0.14 -8.47
N VAL A 20 -1.03 0.50 -7.53
CA VAL A 20 -1.36 1.83 -7.01
C VAL A 20 -0.41 2.81 -7.67
N PHE A 21 -0.95 3.77 -8.42
CA PHE A 21 -0.13 4.83 -9.00
C PHE A 21 0.18 5.87 -7.92
N THR A 22 1.46 6.07 -7.65
CA THR A 22 1.95 7.11 -6.73
C THR A 22 2.77 8.12 -7.52
N ALA A 23 3.01 9.32 -6.97
CA ALA A 23 3.89 10.32 -7.59
C ALA A 23 5.32 9.79 -7.83
N LYS A 24 5.71 8.69 -7.17
CA LYS A 24 6.98 7.98 -7.34
C LYS A 24 6.89 6.77 -8.29
N GLY A 25 5.78 6.61 -9.03
CA GLY A 25 5.53 5.53 -9.98
C GLY A 25 4.53 4.45 -9.50
N PRO A 26 4.26 3.42 -10.34
CA PRO A 26 3.36 2.32 -10.01
C PRO A 26 3.94 1.44 -8.90
N ARG A 27 3.18 1.25 -7.81
CA ARG A 27 3.54 0.39 -6.68
C ARG A 27 2.59 -0.79 -6.56
N ASP A 28 3.08 -1.88 -6.00
CA ASP A 28 2.25 -3.04 -5.69
C ASP A 28 1.35 -2.77 -4.49
N ARG A 29 0.08 -3.16 -4.58
CA ARG A 29 -0.87 -3.04 -3.46
C ARG A 29 -0.68 -4.12 -2.38
N ARG A 30 0.01 -5.23 -2.70
CA ARG A 30 0.15 -6.36 -1.81
C ARG A 30 1.37 -6.15 -0.91
N VAL A 31 1.13 -6.09 0.38
CA VAL A 31 2.20 -6.01 1.37
C VAL A 31 2.51 -7.43 1.85
N ARG A 32 3.77 -7.86 1.71
CA ARG A 32 4.26 -9.12 2.30
C ARG A 32 4.75 -8.79 3.71
N LEU A 33 4.03 -9.28 4.71
CA LEU A 33 4.42 -9.14 6.11
C LEU A 33 5.29 -10.33 6.53
N SER A 34 6.21 -10.10 7.46
CA SER A 34 6.88 -11.20 8.16
C SER A 34 5.85 -11.99 8.99
N VAL A 35 6.19 -13.22 9.35
CA VAL A 35 5.29 -14.08 10.13
C VAL A 35 4.88 -13.41 11.45
N SER A 36 5.83 -12.82 12.16
CA SER A 36 5.58 -12.14 13.44
C SER A 36 4.64 -10.93 13.28
N THR A 37 4.86 -10.10 12.26
CA THR A 37 3.99 -8.94 12.00
C THR A 37 2.62 -9.34 11.49
N ALA A 38 2.52 -10.41 10.70
CA ALA A 38 1.24 -10.95 10.24
C ALA A 38 0.37 -11.41 11.41
N ILE A 39 0.94 -12.10 12.40
CA ILE A 39 0.21 -12.54 13.60
C ILE A 39 -0.38 -11.34 14.35
N GLN A 40 0.43 -10.32 14.63
CA GLN A 40 -0.03 -9.10 15.31
C GLN A 40 -1.09 -8.36 14.49
N PHE A 41 -0.93 -8.31 13.17
CA PHE A 41 -1.87 -7.67 12.26
C PHE A 41 -3.25 -8.36 12.29
N TYR A 42 -3.27 -9.70 12.27
CA TYR A 42 -4.52 -10.45 12.34
C TYR A 42 -5.20 -10.38 13.71
N ASP A 43 -4.44 -10.31 14.83
CA ASP A 43 -5.03 -10.07 16.16
C ASP A 43 -5.73 -8.71 16.21
N VAL A 44 -5.13 -7.66 15.63
CA VAL A 44 -5.77 -6.35 15.51
C VAL A 44 -7.02 -6.41 14.61
N GLN A 45 -6.96 -7.15 13.50
CA GLN A 45 -8.10 -7.32 12.61
C GLN A 45 -9.28 -8.02 13.31
N ASP A 46 -9.01 -9.08 14.08
CA ASP A 46 -10.01 -9.86 14.82
C ASP A 46 -10.66 -9.04 15.94
N ARG A 47 -9.86 -8.32 16.73
CA ARG A 47 -10.36 -7.44 17.79
C ARG A 47 -11.22 -6.29 17.28
N LEU A 48 -10.95 -5.82 16.07
CA LEU A 48 -11.73 -4.77 15.42
C LEU A 48 -12.96 -5.31 14.68
N GLY A 49 -13.08 -6.63 14.51
CA GLY A 49 -14.17 -7.26 13.78
C GLY A 49 -14.19 -6.88 12.28
N TYR A 50 -13.02 -6.63 11.68
CA TYR A 50 -12.95 -6.23 10.27
C TYR A 50 -12.80 -7.45 9.35
N ASP A 51 -13.72 -7.61 8.40
CA ASP A 51 -13.63 -8.66 7.37
C ASP A 51 -12.54 -8.40 6.32
N GLN A 52 -12.12 -7.14 6.16
CA GLN A 52 -11.19 -6.72 5.12
C GLN A 52 -9.89 -6.19 5.73
N PRO A 53 -8.71 -6.73 5.34
CA PRO A 53 -7.43 -6.27 5.87
C PRO A 53 -7.15 -4.81 5.51
N SER A 54 -7.67 -4.31 4.38
CA SER A 54 -7.56 -2.90 4.00
C SER A 54 -8.12 -1.95 5.07
N LYS A 55 -9.21 -2.34 5.74
CA LYS A 55 -9.82 -1.53 6.82
C LYS A 55 -8.97 -1.54 8.09
N ALA A 56 -8.37 -2.68 8.42
CA ALA A 56 -7.42 -2.78 9.53
C ALA A 56 -6.17 -1.92 9.27
N VAL A 57 -5.63 -1.94 8.05
CA VAL A 57 -4.53 -1.04 7.65
C VAL A 57 -4.96 0.43 7.74
N GLU A 58 -6.14 0.80 7.26
CA GLU A 58 -6.63 2.18 7.35
C GLU A 58 -6.76 2.64 8.81
N TRP A 59 -7.27 1.77 9.70
CA TRP A 59 -7.35 2.04 11.12
C TRP A 59 -5.96 2.23 11.75
N LEU A 60 -5.00 1.36 11.41
CA LEU A 60 -3.61 1.50 11.86
C LEU A 60 -3.00 2.82 11.41
N MET A 61 -3.23 3.23 10.15
CA MET A 61 -2.75 4.51 9.64
C MET A 61 -3.38 5.70 10.37
N LYS A 62 -4.68 5.64 10.72
CA LYS A 62 -5.35 6.68 11.51
C LYS A 62 -4.80 6.76 12.94
N LYS A 63 -4.52 5.63 13.58
CA LYS A 63 -3.91 5.58 14.92
C LYS A 63 -2.45 6.04 14.90
N ALA A 64 -1.69 5.66 13.88
CA ALA A 64 -0.30 6.06 13.69
C ALA A 64 -0.16 7.52 13.24
N LYS A 65 -1.24 8.20 12.81
CA LYS A 65 -1.19 9.58 12.33
C LYS A 65 -0.52 10.52 13.33
N ASN A 66 -0.84 10.41 14.62
CA ASN A 66 -0.20 11.24 15.65
C ASN A 66 1.32 10.99 15.73
N ALA A 67 1.74 9.72 15.67
CA ALA A 67 3.16 9.37 15.67
C ALA A 67 3.88 9.82 14.38
N ILE A 68 3.19 9.79 13.23
CA ILE A 68 3.71 10.28 11.95
C ILE A 68 3.84 11.81 11.96
N ASP A 69 2.85 12.51 12.53
CA ASP A 69 2.88 13.97 12.68
C ASP A 69 4.03 14.39 13.62
N GLU A 70 4.27 13.65 14.70
CA GLU A 70 5.45 13.84 15.58
C GLU A 70 6.77 13.58 14.85
N LEU A 71 6.85 12.55 13.99
CA LEU A 71 8.05 12.31 13.15
C LEU A 71 8.31 13.44 12.16
N SER A 72 7.27 14.13 11.68
CA SER A 72 7.41 15.28 10.78
C SER A 72 8.03 16.51 11.47
N GLN A 73 7.98 16.57 12.80
CA GLN A 73 8.62 17.61 13.60
C GLN A 73 10.07 17.31 13.93
N ILE A 74 10.54 16.09 13.68
CA ILE A 74 11.97 15.80 13.73
C ILE A 74 12.57 16.47 12.51
N PRO A 75 13.37 17.54 12.66
CA PRO A 75 14.10 18.10 11.53
C PRO A 75 14.98 16.97 11.04
N LEU A 76 14.71 16.46 9.84
CA LEU A 76 15.65 15.58 9.17
C LEU A 76 16.97 16.36 9.11
N PRO A 77 18.05 15.92 9.78
CA PRO A 77 19.33 16.61 9.70
C PRO A 77 19.83 16.47 8.26
N GLY A 78 19.51 17.45 7.40
CA GLY A 78 19.91 17.41 5.99
C GLY A 78 19.05 18.13 4.96
N ILE A 79 17.90 18.74 5.31
CA ILE A 79 17.08 19.50 4.32
C ILE A 79 17.00 21.01 4.64
N ASP A 80 17.97 21.57 5.37
CA ASP A 80 18.02 23.01 5.68
C ASP A 80 18.94 23.81 4.74
N ARG A 81 19.42 23.24 3.62
CA ARG A 81 20.46 23.88 2.77
C ARG A 81 20.01 24.44 1.43
N LEU A 82 18.71 24.64 1.19
CA LEU A 82 18.22 25.19 -0.09
C LEU A 82 17.23 26.36 0.01
N THR A 83 17.10 27.02 1.16
CA THR A 83 16.38 28.30 1.23
C THR A 83 17.39 29.46 1.33
N LEU A 84 17.80 29.98 0.17
CA LEU A 84 18.45 31.30 0.07
C LEU A 84 17.35 32.38 0.16
N PRO A 85 17.47 33.39 1.03
CA PRO A 85 16.62 34.57 0.96
C PRO A 85 17.04 35.42 -0.24
N SER A 86 16.06 35.99 -0.95
CA SER A 86 16.24 37.14 -1.84
C SER A 86 16.09 38.43 -1.05
#